data_AF-A0A426RPN2-F1
#
_entry.id   AF-A0A426RPN2-F1
#
_cell.length_a   1.000
_cell.length_b   1.000
_cell.length_c   1.000
_cell.angle_alpha   90.00
_cell.angle_beta   90.00
_cell.angle_gamma   90.00
#
_symmetry.space_group_name_H-M   'P 1'
#
loop_
_entity.id
_entity.type
_entity.pdbx_description
1 polymer ?
#
loop_
_entity_poly.entity_id
_entity_poly.type
_entity_poly.pdbx_seq_one_letter_code
_entity_poly.pdbx_strand_id
1 'polypeptide(L)'
;MATQAPKIIDFKDIGIPRRLSPEASRMAALEAARDLLLEAGPQAVTLKAVAGQIGRTHANLLHHFGSASGLQRALAAYMGENICSKVAEAVAQMRGGVVTPHELADLIFDQFDREGAGALASWMLLSGNEDALDPIVEAIHKLVDEIAEDGHADTSLHELTLEMVLMALGDALLGGPLSAALGLPRAAGRQIAGRKLAAAFDEMQAQLKP
;
A
#
# COMPACT_ATOMS: atom_id res chain seq x y z
N MET A 1 -14.95 -56.26 -27.32
CA MET A 1 -14.18 -55.00 -27.17
C MET A 1 -15.12 -53.99 -26.53
N ALA A 2 -14.94 -53.69 -25.25
CA ALA A 2 -15.81 -52.79 -24.49
C ALA A 2 -15.34 -51.35 -24.64
N THR A 3 -16.18 -50.49 -25.20
CA THR A 3 -15.97 -49.07 -25.42
C THR A 3 -16.11 -48.30 -24.11
N GLN A 4 -15.03 -47.70 -23.63
CA GLN A 4 -15.00 -46.89 -22.41
C GLN A 4 -15.29 -45.42 -22.79
N ALA A 5 -16.39 -44.87 -22.29
CA ALA A 5 -16.73 -43.46 -22.44
C ALA A 5 -15.78 -42.58 -21.59
N PRO A 6 -15.43 -41.34 -22.03
CA PRO A 6 -14.52 -40.48 -21.29
C PRO A 6 -15.24 -39.86 -20.09
N LYS A 7 -14.63 -39.97 -18.90
CA LYS A 7 -15.07 -39.26 -17.70
C LYS A 7 -14.74 -37.78 -17.85
N ILE A 8 -15.77 -36.94 -17.93
CA ILE A 8 -15.68 -35.49 -17.76
C ILE A 8 -15.26 -35.25 -16.30
N ILE A 9 -14.12 -34.62 -16.08
CA ILE A 9 -13.69 -34.16 -14.75
C ILE A 9 -14.32 -32.79 -14.55
N ASP A 10 -15.23 -32.68 -13.59
CA ASP A 10 -15.82 -31.42 -13.14
C ASP A 10 -14.79 -30.68 -12.26
N PHE A 11 -14.35 -29.50 -12.70
CA PHE A 11 -13.29 -28.70 -12.07
C PHE A 11 -13.78 -27.88 -10.86
N LYS A 12 -14.99 -28.14 -10.34
CA LYS A 12 -15.64 -27.23 -9.38
C LYS A 12 -15.23 -27.35 -7.91
N ASP A 13 -14.32 -28.26 -7.54
CA ASP A 13 -13.89 -28.47 -6.16
C ASP A 13 -12.36 -28.49 -5.98
N ILE A 14 -11.66 -27.43 -6.40
CA ILE A 14 -10.33 -27.16 -5.84
C ILE A 14 -10.54 -26.43 -4.51
N GLY A 15 -10.92 -27.20 -3.49
CA GLY A 15 -10.99 -26.70 -2.12
C GLY A 15 -9.62 -26.20 -1.67
N ILE A 16 -9.58 -24.99 -1.11
CA ILE A 16 -8.39 -24.40 -0.50
C ILE A 16 -7.79 -25.43 0.49
N PRO A 17 -6.48 -25.73 0.45
CA PRO A 17 -5.87 -26.73 1.31
C PRO A 17 -6.22 -26.52 2.79
N ARG A 18 -6.79 -27.56 3.43
CA ARG A 18 -7.31 -27.53 4.81
C ARG A 18 -6.22 -27.32 5.88
N ARG A 19 -4.94 -27.36 5.52
CA ARG A 19 -3.79 -26.95 6.35
C ARG A 19 -2.97 -25.91 5.60
N LEU A 20 -3.24 -24.64 5.87
CA LEU A 20 -2.30 -23.56 5.58
C LEU A 20 -1.22 -23.58 6.67
N SER A 21 0.02 -23.22 6.33
CA SER A 21 1.03 -22.92 7.34
C SER A 21 0.58 -21.73 8.20
N PRO A 22 1.12 -21.57 9.43
CA PRO A 22 0.86 -20.38 10.24
C PRO A 22 1.08 -19.07 9.47
N GLU A 23 2.14 -19.00 8.67
CA GLU A 23 2.47 -17.86 7.80
C GLU A 23 1.42 -17.65 6.70
N ALA A 24 1.00 -18.70 6.00
CA ALA A 24 -0.01 -18.58 4.95
C ALA A 24 -1.38 -18.17 5.52
N SER A 25 -1.72 -18.64 6.72
CA SER A 25 -2.92 -18.19 7.43
C SER A 25 -2.82 -16.73 7.86
N ARG A 26 -1.64 -16.29 8.32
CA ARG A 26 -1.38 -14.88 8.67
C ARG A 26 -1.49 -13.98 7.44
N MET A 27 -0.93 -14.39 6.30
CA MET A 27 -1.02 -13.63 5.06
C MET A 27 -2.45 -13.49 4.56
N ALA A 28 -3.21 -14.60 4.51
CA ALA A 28 -4.61 -14.58 4.12
C ALA A 28 -5.46 -13.66 5.03
N ALA A 29 -5.13 -13.60 6.32
CA ALA A 29 -5.80 -12.68 7.24
C ALA A 29 -5.48 -11.21 6.95
N LEU A 30 -4.25 -10.87 6.55
CA LEU A 30 -3.86 -9.51 6.19
C LEU A 30 -4.49 -9.06 4.87
N GLU A 31 -4.56 -9.95 3.89
CA GLU A 31 -5.28 -9.71 2.63
C GLU A 31 -6.77 -9.46 2.88
N ALA A 32 -7.44 -10.33 3.65
CA ALA A 32 -8.83 -10.11 4.02
C ALA A 32 -9.05 -8.84 4.85
N ALA A 33 -8.11 -8.49 5.73
CA ALA A 33 -8.17 -7.24 6.48
C ALA A 33 -8.06 -6.01 5.56
N ARG A 34 -7.21 -6.08 4.52
CA ARG A 34 -7.13 -5.04 3.48
C ARG A 34 -8.43 -4.94 2.69
N ASP A 35 -9.03 -6.07 2.30
CA ASP A 35 -10.30 -6.06 1.56
C ASP A 35 -11.41 -5.39 2.39
N LEU A 36 -11.52 -5.73 3.69
CA LEU A 36 -12.48 -5.08 4.60
C LEU A 36 -12.22 -3.58 4.75
N LEU A 37 -10.95 -3.17 4.82
CA LEU A 37 -10.57 -1.77 4.87
C LEU A 37 -11.10 -1.01 3.64
N LEU A 38 -10.95 -1.60 2.45
CA LEU A 38 -11.39 -0.98 1.19
C LEU A 38 -12.91 -0.97 1.05
N GLU A 39 -13.59 -2.04 1.47
CA GLU A 39 -15.04 -2.18 1.31
C GLU A 39 -15.85 -1.39 2.35
N ALA A 40 -15.41 -1.41 3.61
CA ALA A 40 -16.21 -0.98 4.75
C ALA A 40 -15.47 -0.01 5.70
N GLY A 41 -14.22 0.32 5.38
CA GLY A 41 -13.40 1.27 6.13
C GLY A 41 -12.68 0.66 7.34
N PRO A 42 -11.78 1.44 7.98
CA PRO A 42 -10.89 0.95 9.03
C PRO A 42 -11.61 0.30 10.24
N GLN A 43 -12.77 0.83 10.62
CA GLN A 43 -13.57 0.29 11.73
C GLN A 43 -14.10 -1.12 11.48
N ALA A 44 -14.19 -1.56 10.22
CA ALA A 44 -14.64 -2.90 9.86
C ALA A 44 -13.53 -3.95 10.06
N VAL A 45 -12.27 -3.52 10.16
CA VAL A 45 -11.10 -4.37 10.33
C VAL A 45 -11.04 -4.90 11.76
N THR A 46 -11.84 -5.92 12.02
CA THR A 46 -11.92 -6.60 13.32
C THR A 46 -11.50 -8.06 13.20
N LEU A 47 -10.96 -8.63 14.27
CA LEU A 47 -10.61 -10.06 14.33
C LEU A 47 -11.79 -10.96 13.96
N LYS A 48 -13.02 -10.59 14.34
CA LYS A 48 -14.23 -11.36 14.03
C LYS A 48 -14.58 -11.30 12.53
N ALA A 49 -14.54 -10.12 11.93
CA ALA A 49 -14.84 -9.94 10.51
C ALA A 49 -13.82 -10.66 9.63
N VAL A 50 -12.52 -10.46 9.90
CA VAL A 50 -11.43 -11.13 9.19
C VAL A 50 -11.54 -12.65 9.31
N ALA A 51 -11.73 -13.17 10.53
CA ALA A 51 -11.90 -14.60 10.75
C ALA A 51 -13.05 -15.18 9.92
N GLY A 52 -14.19 -14.49 9.89
CA GLY A 52 -15.34 -14.88 9.09
C GLY A 52 -15.03 -14.95 7.59
N GLN A 53 -14.34 -13.93 7.07
CA GLN A 53 -13.99 -13.84 5.64
C GLN A 53 -13.06 -14.96 5.17
N ILE A 54 -12.09 -15.37 5.99
CA ILE A 54 -11.13 -16.43 5.63
C ILE A 54 -11.54 -17.83 6.12
N GLY A 55 -12.75 -18.00 6.65
CA GLY A 55 -13.25 -19.28 7.16
C GLY A 55 -12.44 -19.83 8.36
N ARG A 56 -11.91 -18.94 9.20
CA ARG A 56 -11.16 -19.27 10.42
C ARG A 56 -11.92 -18.86 11.68
N THR A 57 -11.49 -19.36 12.83
CA THR A 57 -12.11 -19.02 14.11
C THR A 57 -11.54 -17.73 14.67
N HIS A 58 -12.32 -16.98 15.45
CA HIS A 58 -11.83 -15.81 16.17
C HIS A 58 -10.61 -16.13 17.05
N ALA A 59 -10.61 -17.31 17.70
CA ALA A 59 -9.49 -17.78 18.51
C ALA A 59 -8.19 -17.99 17.69
N ASN A 60 -8.30 -18.44 16.44
CA ASN A 60 -7.14 -18.57 15.56
C ASN A 60 -6.53 -17.20 15.24
N LEU A 61 -7.35 -16.21 14.91
CA LEU A 61 -6.87 -14.84 14.64
C LEU A 61 -6.30 -14.19 15.91
N LEU A 62 -6.94 -14.40 17.06
CA LEU A 62 -6.45 -13.91 18.35
C LEU A 62 -5.06 -14.48 18.67
N HIS A 63 -4.79 -15.75 18.35
CA HIS A 63 -3.48 -16.35 18.52
C HIS A 63 -2.40 -15.72 17.62
N HIS A 64 -2.76 -15.32 16.40
CA HIS A 64 -1.81 -14.72 15.44
C HIS A 64 -1.52 -13.24 15.71
N PHE A 65 -2.52 -12.49 16.15
CA PHE A 65 -2.45 -11.03 16.21
C PHE A 65 -2.56 -10.47 17.63
N GLY A 66 -2.97 -11.28 18.62
CA GLY A 66 -3.13 -10.91 20.02
C GLY A 66 -4.34 -10.01 20.31
N SER A 67 -4.61 -9.02 19.46
CA SER A 67 -5.71 -8.06 19.62
C SER A 67 -6.12 -7.45 18.28
N ALA A 68 -7.20 -6.65 18.27
CA ALA A 68 -7.58 -5.87 17.10
C ALA A 68 -6.52 -4.83 16.72
N SER A 69 -5.93 -4.14 17.72
CA SER A 69 -4.81 -3.21 17.49
C SER A 69 -3.58 -3.95 16.93
N GLY A 70 -3.30 -5.16 17.41
CA GLY A 70 -2.22 -5.99 16.88
C GLY A 70 -2.44 -6.42 15.43
N LEU A 71 -3.67 -6.74 15.04
CA LEU A 71 -4.05 -6.98 13.65
C LEU A 71 -3.86 -5.72 12.79
N GLN A 72 -4.28 -4.56 13.30
CA GLN A 72 -4.17 -3.29 12.60
C GLN A 72 -2.71 -2.88 12.39
N ARG A 73 -1.86 -3.01 13.41
CA ARG A 73 -0.41 -2.80 13.28
C ARG A 73 0.21 -3.74 12.24
N ALA A 74 -0.19 -5.01 12.25
CA ALA A 74 0.29 -5.97 11.26
C ALA A 74 -0.21 -5.62 9.84
N LEU A 75 -1.42 -5.10 9.71
CA LEU A 75 -1.97 -4.60 8.45
C LEU A 75 -1.21 -3.36 7.95
N ALA A 76 -0.92 -2.40 8.83
CA ALA A 76 -0.12 -1.22 8.50
C ALA A 76 1.29 -1.61 8.02
N ALA A 77 1.96 -2.54 8.71
CA ALA A 77 3.25 -3.07 8.29
C ALA A 77 3.17 -3.70 6.89
N TYR A 78 2.19 -4.59 6.68
CA TYR A 78 1.96 -5.25 5.40
C TYR A 78 1.69 -4.26 4.27
N MET A 79 0.86 -3.24 4.50
CA MET A 79 0.58 -2.22 3.50
C MET A 79 1.80 -1.34 3.24
N GLY A 80 2.51 -0.90 4.29
CA GLY A 80 3.72 -0.11 4.17
C GLY A 80 4.81 -0.80 3.36
N GLU A 81 5.09 -2.07 3.65
CA GLU A 81 6.05 -2.90 2.91
C GLU A 81 5.66 -3.03 1.42
N ASN A 82 4.40 -3.37 1.14
CA ASN A 82 3.91 -3.51 -0.24
C ASN A 82 3.97 -2.19 -1.02
N ILE A 83 3.61 -1.07 -0.39
CA ILE A 83 3.63 0.26 -1.00
C ILE A 83 5.07 0.65 -1.31
N CYS A 84 5.97 0.54 -0.34
CA CYS A 84 7.37 0.91 -0.52
C CYS A 84 8.03 0.05 -1.60
N SER A 85 7.78 -1.26 -1.62
CA SER A 85 8.30 -2.14 -2.67
C SER A 85 7.83 -1.73 -4.08
N LYS A 86 6.54 -1.43 -4.26
CA LYS A 86 6.01 -0.94 -5.55
C LYS A 86 6.62 0.41 -5.96
N VAL A 87 6.81 1.32 -5.00
CA VAL A 87 7.41 2.63 -5.27
C VAL A 87 8.89 2.50 -5.62
N ALA A 88 9.66 1.66 -4.93
CA ALA A 88 11.05 1.37 -5.24
C ALA A 88 11.20 0.84 -6.68
N GLU A 89 10.36 -0.15 -7.05
CA GLU A 89 10.33 -0.70 -8.41
C GLU A 89 10.01 0.38 -9.44
N ALA A 90 8.99 1.21 -9.20
CA ALA A 90 8.61 2.29 -10.09
C ALA A 90 9.70 3.37 -10.23
N VAL A 91 10.43 3.68 -9.15
CA VAL A 91 11.58 4.60 -9.18
C VAL A 91 12.72 4.01 -10.02
N ALA A 92 13.03 2.72 -9.87
CA ALA A 92 14.03 2.05 -10.69
C ALA A 92 13.64 2.06 -12.18
N GLN A 93 12.37 1.78 -12.49
CA GLN A 93 11.84 1.86 -13.86
C GLN A 93 11.86 3.29 -14.40
N MET A 94 11.63 4.31 -13.57
CA MET A 94 11.72 5.72 -13.95
C MET A 94 13.15 6.13 -14.29
N ARG A 95 14.14 5.71 -13.49
CA ARG A 95 15.56 5.90 -13.80
C ARG A 95 15.96 5.22 -15.12
N GLY A 96 15.34 4.08 -15.44
CA GLY A 96 15.48 3.39 -16.72
C GLY A 96 14.69 3.99 -17.89
N GLY A 97 13.93 5.07 -17.68
CA GLY A 97 13.13 5.74 -18.70
C GLY A 97 11.85 5.00 -19.12
N VAL A 98 11.43 3.98 -18.36
CA VAL A 98 10.23 3.19 -18.63
C VAL A 98 8.98 3.84 -18.02
N VAL A 99 9.13 4.40 -16.83
CA VAL A 99 8.07 5.11 -16.09
C VAL A 99 8.36 6.60 -16.11
N THR A 100 7.34 7.41 -16.33
CA THR A 100 7.46 8.87 -16.24
C THR A 100 7.27 9.36 -14.81
N PRO A 101 7.79 10.55 -14.45
CA PRO A 101 7.53 11.16 -13.14
C PRO A 101 6.04 11.35 -12.83
N HIS A 102 5.20 11.53 -13.86
CA HIS A 102 3.76 11.66 -13.69
C HIS A 102 3.11 10.30 -13.36
N GLU A 103 3.54 9.22 -14.01
CA GLU A 103 3.07 7.87 -13.69
C GLU A 103 3.53 7.43 -12.29
N LEU A 104 4.73 7.82 -11.87
CA LEU A 104 5.19 7.61 -10.49
C LEU A 104 4.31 8.37 -9.48
N ALA A 105 3.97 9.64 -9.75
CA ALA A 105 3.03 10.39 -8.91
C ALA A 105 1.66 9.71 -8.85
N ASP A 106 1.12 9.26 -9.99
CA ASP A 106 -0.16 8.56 -10.03
C ASP A 106 -0.13 7.28 -9.20
N LEU A 107 0.95 6.50 -9.29
CA LEU A 107 1.13 5.28 -8.48
C LEU A 107 1.15 5.60 -6.99
N ILE A 108 1.91 6.61 -6.56
CA ILE A 108 1.99 7.03 -5.16
C ILE A 108 0.59 7.45 -4.68
N PHE A 109 -0.09 8.33 -5.42
CA PHE A 109 -1.42 8.82 -5.04
C PHE A 109 -2.45 7.70 -4.94
N ASP A 110 -2.42 6.74 -5.85
CA ASP A 110 -3.35 5.60 -5.82
C ASP A 110 -3.10 4.70 -4.59
N GLN A 111 -1.86 4.59 -4.06
CA GLN A 111 -1.60 3.86 -2.81
C GLN A 111 -2.30 4.51 -1.60
N PHE A 112 -2.36 5.84 -1.54
CA PHE A 112 -2.99 6.56 -0.43
C PHE A 112 -4.51 6.68 -0.57
N ASP A 113 -5.00 6.87 -1.80
CA ASP A 113 -6.43 7.01 -2.11
C ASP A 113 -7.11 5.64 -2.26
N ARG A 114 -6.87 4.95 -3.39
CA ARG A 114 -7.61 3.75 -3.78
C ARG A 114 -7.23 2.49 -3.00
N GLU A 115 -5.96 2.37 -2.61
CA GLU A 115 -5.45 1.22 -1.86
C GLU A 115 -5.60 1.40 -0.33
N GLY A 116 -6.23 2.50 0.12
CA GLY A 116 -6.73 2.66 1.49
C GLY A 116 -5.68 3.05 2.53
N ALA A 117 -4.42 3.30 2.16
CA ALA A 117 -3.38 3.65 3.12
C ALA A 117 -3.67 4.97 3.84
N GLY A 118 -4.23 5.98 3.15
CA GLY A 118 -4.59 7.26 3.76
C GLY A 118 -5.72 7.14 4.77
N ALA A 119 -6.73 6.32 4.46
CA ALA A 119 -7.85 6.03 5.36
C ALA A 119 -7.38 5.28 6.62
N LEU A 120 -6.53 4.26 6.46
CA LEU A 120 -5.97 3.51 7.57
C LEU A 120 -5.13 4.39 8.49
N ALA A 121 -4.18 5.15 7.92
CA ALA A 121 -3.28 6.01 8.69
C ALA A 121 -4.05 7.06 9.50
N SER A 122 -5.01 7.73 8.85
CA SER A 122 -5.84 8.76 9.51
C SER A 122 -6.69 8.19 10.64
N TRP A 123 -7.25 7.00 10.45
CA TRP A 123 -8.01 6.34 11.49
C TRP A 123 -7.14 5.87 12.66
N MET A 124 -5.92 5.39 12.42
CA MET A 124 -4.97 5.03 13.48
C MET A 124 -4.60 6.24 14.34
N LEU A 125 -4.35 7.40 13.73
CA LEU A 125 -4.10 8.65 14.45
C LEU A 125 -5.31 9.06 15.29
N LEU A 126 -6.50 9.10 14.70
CA LEU A 126 -7.72 9.54 15.39
C LEU A 126 -8.16 8.60 16.51
N SER A 127 -7.80 7.32 16.43
CA SER A 127 -8.12 6.32 17.46
C SER A 127 -7.08 6.24 18.58
N GLY A 128 -6.00 7.04 18.51
CA GLY A 128 -4.91 7.02 19.50
C GLY A 128 -4.03 5.79 19.42
N ASN A 129 -4.03 5.09 18.28
CA ASN A 129 -3.17 3.93 18.00
C ASN A 129 -1.94 4.37 17.20
N GLU A 130 -1.29 5.45 17.63
CA GLU A 130 -0.22 6.13 16.89
C GLU A 130 0.98 5.21 16.64
N ASP A 131 1.38 4.43 17.64
CA ASP A 131 2.45 3.43 17.53
C ASP A 131 2.19 2.42 16.38
N ALA A 132 0.94 2.20 15.95
CA ALA A 132 0.64 1.31 14.83
C ALA A 132 1.17 1.83 13.48
N LEU A 133 1.60 3.09 13.41
CA LEU A 133 2.25 3.69 12.25
C LEU A 133 3.76 3.50 12.22
N ASP A 134 4.41 3.08 13.32
CA ASP A 134 5.86 2.85 13.37
C ASP A 134 6.36 1.97 12.20
N PRO A 135 5.67 0.86 11.84
CA PRO A 135 6.11 0.04 10.72
C PRO A 135 6.06 0.76 9.36
N ILE A 136 5.16 1.73 9.19
CA ILE A 136 5.08 2.54 7.96
C ILE A 136 6.28 3.49 7.90
N VAL A 137 6.63 4.12 9.02
CA VAL A 137 7.81 4.99 9.12
C VAL A 137 9.08 4.20 8.82
N GLU A 138 9.21 3.00 9.39
CA GLU A 138 10.32 2.10 9.10
C GLU A 138 10.39 1.70 7.62
N ALA A 139 9.24 1.42 6.98
CA ALA A 139 9.19 1.07 5.57
C ALA A 139 9.63 2.25 4.67
N ILE A 140 9.22 3.48 5.00
CA ILE A 140 9.64 4.68 4.27
C ILE A 140 11.14 4.93 4.43
N HIS A 141 11.71 4.74 5.62
CA HIS A 141 13.16 4.85 5.80
C HIS A 141 13.91 3.85 4.93
N LYS A 142 13.48 2.58 4.92
CA LYS A 142 14.08 1.54 4.06
C LYS A 142 13.97 1.88 2.57
N LEU A 143 12.84 2.44 2.14
CA LEU A 143 12.64 2.90 0.77
C LEU A 143 13.65 3.99 0.39
N VAL A 144 13.84 4.99 1.25
CA VAL A 144 14.79 6.07 0.99
C VAL A 144 16.22 5.53 0.90
N ASP A 145 16.59 4.61 1.80
CA ASP A 145 17.90 3.95 1.78
C ASP A 145 18.11 3.15 0.48
N GLU A 146 17.08 2.41 0.02
CA GLU A 146 17.11 1.63 -1.23
C GLU A 146 17.21 2.53 -2.48
N ILE A 147 16.52 3.67 -2.48
CA ILE A 147 16.59 4.61 -3.61
C ILE A 147 17.97 5.29 -3.66
N ALA A 148 18.64 5.48 -2.53
CA ALA A 148 19.88 6.24 -2.41
C ALA A 148 21.16 5.51 -2.89
N GLU A 149 21.06 4.36 -3.58
CA GLU A 149 22.18 3.46 -3.96
C GLU A 149 23.40 4.11 -4.67
N ASP A 150 23.32 5.37 -5.14
CA ASP A 150 24.47 6.13 -5.68
C ASP A 150 25.27 6.91 -4.60
N GLY A 151 25.02 6.63 -3.32
CA GLY A 151 25.94 6.98 -2.23
C GLY A 151 25.66 8.28 -1.49
N HIS A 152 24.67 9.07 -1.90
CA HIS A 152 24.15 10.19 -1.11
C HIS A 152 22.62 10.11 -1.05
N ALA A 153 22.10 9.65 0.09
CA ALA A 153 20.77 10.05 0.52
C ALA A 153 20.85 11.55 0.84
N ASP A 154 20.92 12.37 -0.20
CA ASP A 154 20.98 13.81 -0.02
C ASP A 154 19.67 14.26 0.62
N THR A 155 19.74 15.33 1.40
CA THR A 155 18.60 15.91 2.12
C THR A 155 17.42 16.14 1.16
N SER A 156 17.71 16.42 -0.12
CA SER A 156 16.76 16.53 -1.22
C SER A 156 15.87 15.29 -1.41
N LEU A 157 16.39 14.06 -1.35
CA LEU A 157 15.58 12.84 -1.51
C LEU A 157 14.63 12.64 -0.32
N HIS A 158 15.11 12.93 0.90
CA HIS A 158 14.27 12.88 2.10
C HIS A 158 13.15 13.91 2.03
N GLU A 159 13.47 15.15 1.65
CA GLU A 159 12.50 16.24 1.47
C GLU A 159 11.47 15.90 0.38
N LEU A 160 11.91 15.38 -0.76
CA LEU A 160 11.03 14.97 -1.86
C LEU A 160 10.10 13.83 -1.43
N THR A 161 10.63 12.83 -0.73
CA THR A 161 9.84 11.71 -0.21
C THR A 161 8.79 12.20 0.77
N LEU A 162 9.18 13.04 1.73
CA LEU A 162 8.25 13.66 2.68
C LEU A 162 7.18 14.47 1.96
N GLU A 163 7.55 15.29 0.98
CA GLU A 163 6.62 16.09 0.18
C GLU A 163 5.61 15.20 -0.56
N MET A 164 6.07 14.13 -1.22
CA MET A 164 5.19 13.19 -1.93
C MET A 164 4.21 12.50 -0.99
N VAL A 165 4.69 12.01 0.16
CA VAL A 165 3.85 11.33 1.16
C VAL A 165 2.79 12.29 1.73
N LEU A 166 3.19 13.51 2.12
CA LEU A 166 2.26 14.50 2.67
C LEU A 166 1.22 14.96 1.63
N MET A 167 1.63 15.17 0.38
CA MET A 167 0.69 15.52 -0.69
C MET A 167 -0.29 14.39 -0.99
N ALA A 168 0.19 13.15 -1.11
CA ALA A 168 -0.67 11.99 -1.38
C ALA A 168 -1.66 11.73 -0.24
N LEU A 169 -1.19 11.81 1.01
CA LEU A 169 -2.06 11.69 2.19
C LEU A 169 -3.09 12.82 2.24
N GLY A 170 -2.69 14.08 2.04
CA GLY A 170 -3.59 15.22 2.00
C GLY A 170 -4.63 15.11 0.88
N ASP A 171 -4.22 14.65 -0.29
CA ASP A 171 -5.10 14.45 -1.44
C ASP A 171 -6.13 13.33 -1.20
N ALA A 172 -5.72 12.22 -0.58
CA ALA A 172 -6.62 11.12 -0.23
C ALA A 172 -7.73 11.55 0.74
N LEU A 173 -7.42 12.47 1.67
CA LEU A 173 -8.36 12.90 2.70
C LEU A 173 -9.23 14.09 2.27
N LEU A 174 -8.62 15.07 1.62
CA LEU A 174 -9.23 16.39 1.36
C LEU A 174 -9.09 16.84 -0.10
N GLY A 175 -8.39 16.09 -0.96
CA GLY A 175 -8.10 16.48 -2.33
C GLY A 175 -9.33 16.73 -3.18
N GLY A 176 -10.37 15.91 -3.04
CA GLY A 176 -11.66 16.08 -3.73
C GLY A 176 -12.34 17.42 -3.37
N PRO A 177 -12.72 17.64 -2.10
CA PRO A 177 -13.34 18.89 -1.66
C PRO A 177 -12.50 20.14 -1.95
N LEU A 178 -11.17 20.09 -1.70
CA LEU A 178 -10.29 21.23 -1.93
C LEU A 178 -10.15 21.56 -3.42
N SER A 179 -9.98 20.55 -4.29
CA SER A 179 -9.93 20.78 -5.73
C SER A 179 -11.24 21.41 -6.23
N ALA A 180 -12.38 20.89 -5.79
CA ALA A 180 -13.69 21.44 -6.16
C ALA A 180 -13.86 22.90 -5.67
N ALA A 181 -13.49 23.19 -4.42
CA ALA A 181 -13.59 24.53 -3.84
C ALA A 181 -12.71 25.56 -4.58
N LEU A 182 -11.58 25.12 -5.15
CA LEU A 182 -10.66 25.95 -5.91
C LEU A 182 -10.96 25.99 -7.42
N GLY A 183 -12.02 25.30 -7.88
CA GLY A 183 -12.37 25.22 -9.31
C GLY A 183 -11.37 24.40 -10.14
N LEU A 184 -10.65 23.48 -9.50
CA LEU A 184 -9.63 22.63 -10.13
C LEU A 184 -10.17 21.21 -10.41
N PRO A 185 -9.64 20.51 -11.42
CA PRO A 185 -9.94 19.09 -11.63
C PRO A 185 -9.52 18.23 -10.43
N ARG A 186 -10.21 17.11 -10.18
CA ARG A 186 -9.85 16.14 -9.10
C ARG A 186 -8.39 15.68 -9.18
N ALA A 187 -7.83 15.63 -10.39
CA ALA A 187 -6.45 15.21 -10.63
C ALA A 187 -5.40 16.31 -10.37
N ALA A 188 -5.78 17.51 -9.92
CA ALA A 188 -4.84 18.62 -9.76
C ALA A 188 -3.69 18.30 -8.79
N GLY A 189 -3.98 17.65 -7.65
CA GLY A 189 -2.97 17.25 -6.66
C GLY A 189 -1.88 16.35 -7.27
N ARG A 190 -2.29 15.23 -7.89
CA ARG A 190 -1.36 14.29 -8.57
C ARG A 190 -0.60 14.94 -9.73
N GLN A 191 -1.23 15.85 -10.48
CA GLN A 191 -0.55 16.60 -11.55
C GLN A 191 0.51 17.57 -11.02
N ILE A 192 0.25 18.22 -9.87
CA ILE A 192 1.24 19.06 -9.19
C ILE A 192 2.43 18.21 -8.74
N ALA A 193 2.16 17.06 -8.13
CA ALA A 193 3.19 16.12 -7.71
C ALA A 193 4.04 15.60 -8.88
N GLY A 194 3.40 15.22 -10.00
CA GLY A 194 4.11 14.78 -11.22
C GLY A 194 5.06 15.84 -11.79
N ARG A 195 4.66 17.12 -11.78
CA ARG A 195 5.55 18.23 -12.18
C ARG A 195 6.73 18.40 -11.22
N LYS A 196 6.52 18.24 -9.91
CA LYS A 196 7.57 18.32 -8.90
C LYS A 196 8.58 17.18 -9.05
N LEU A 197 8.10 15.95 -9.23
CA LEU A 197 8.96 14.80 -9.51
C LEU A 197 9.74 14.99 -10.82
N ALA A 198 9.11 15.52 -11.86
CA ALA A 198 9.80 15.79 -13.12
C ALA A 198 10.92 16.81 -12.95
N ALA A 199 10.66 17.92 -12.25
CA ALA A 199 11.68 18.93 -11.96
C ALA A 199 12.86 18.36 -11.15
N ALA A 200 12.57 17.61 -10.08
CA ALA A 200 13.61 16.99 -9.26
C ALA A 200 14.44 15.97 -10.06
N PHE A 201 13.80 15.20 -10.95
CA PHE A 201 14.48 14.24 -11.80
C PHE A 201 15.36 14.92 -12.86
N ASP A 202 14.89 15.99 -13.48
CA ASP A 202 15.66 16.79 -14.44
C ASP A 202 16.90 17.42 -13.77
N GLU A 203 16.75 17.94 -12.55
CA GLU A 203 17.85 18.48 -11.75
C GLU A 203 18.91 17.41 -11.44
N MET A 204 18.47 16.22 -11.00
CA MET A 204 19.36 15.09 -10.75
C MET A 204 20.11 14.66 -12.02
N GLN A 205 19.44 14.60 -13.18
CA GLN A 205 20.10 14.30 -14.45
C GLN A 205 21.09 15.39 -14.89
N ALA A 206 20.80 16.66 -14.61
CA ALA A 206 21.69 17.76 -14.93
C ALA A 206 22.99 17.71 -14.11
N GLN A 207 22.92 17.27 -12.85
CA GLN A 207 24.09 17.06 -11.99
C GLN A 207 24.97 15.88 -12.43
N LEU A 208 24.41 14.90 -13.13
CA LEU A 208 25.11 13.72 -13.64
C LEU A 208 25.76 13.94 -15.02
N LYS A 209 25.46 15.05 -15.71
CA LYS A 209 26.11 15.39 -16.98
C LYS A 209 27.48 16.05 -16.71
N PRO A 210 28.57 15.56 -17.31
CA PRO A 210 29.92 16.11 -17.13
C PRO A 210 30.13 17.48 -17.77
#